data_AF-A0A0D0SB14-F1
#
_entry.id   AF-A0A0D0SB14-F1
#
_cell.length_a   1.000
_cell.length_b   1.000
_cell.length_c   1.000
_cell.angle_alpha   90.00
_cell.angle_beta   90.00
_cell.angle_gamma   90.00
#
_symmetry.space_group_name_H-M   'P 1'
#
loop_
_entity.id
_entity.type
_entity.pdbx_description
1 polymer ?
#
loop_
_entity_poly.entity_id
_entity_poly.type
_entity_poly.pdbx_seq_one_letter_code
_entity_poly.pdbx_strand_id
1 'polypeptide(L)' 'MNGQCGGCKNGKCEVDSEMECGWERIQRRLTMVGRLDVLKKAPVQVRNYVHKAND' A
#
# COMPACT_ATOMS: atom_id res chain seq x y z
N MET A 1 -7.06 0.59 -9.06
CA MET A 1 -5.72 0.82 -8.47
C MET A 1 -5.44 -0.40 -7.61
N ASN A 2 -4.46 -1.23 -7.99
CA ASN A 2 -4.30 -2.56 -7.39
C ASN A 2 -3.23 -2.47 -6.31
N GLY A 3 -3.67 -2.23 -5.07
CA GLY A 3 -2.83 -2.39 -3.91
C GLY A 3 -2.50 -3.87 -3.66
N GLN A 4 -1.52 -4.14 -2.79
CA GLN A 4 -1.08 -5.48 -2.40
C GLN A 4 -2.19 -6.42 -1.87
N CYS A 5 -3.37 -5.90 -1.54
CA CYS A 5 -4.53 -6.64 -1.06
C CYS A 5 -5.56 -7.01 -2.15
N GLY A 6 -5.53 -6.35 -3.30
CA GLY A 6 -6.52 -6.53 -4.38
C GLY A 6 -7.06 -5.22 -4.95
N GLY A 7 -7.12 -4.15 -4.15
CA GLY A 7 -7.30 -2.79 -4.64
C GLY A 7 -8.28 -1.94 -3.87
N CYS A 8 -9.21 -1.31 -4.60
CA CYS A 8 -10.24 -0.44 -4.06
C CYS A 8 -11.34 -0.30 -5.10
N LYS A 9 -12.61 -0.32 -4.67
CA LYS A 9 -13.75 0.06 -5.50
C LYS A 9 -14.46 1.23 -4.82
N ASN A 10 -14.55 2.37 -5.51
CA ASN A 10 -15.21 3.59 -5.01
C ASN A 10 -14.73 4.07 -3.62
N GLY A 11 -13.42 4.03 -3.34
CA GLY A 11 -12.85 4.46 -2.06
C GLY A 11 -12.95 3.42 -0.92
N LYS A 12 -13.65 2.31 -1.15
CA LYS A 12 -13.86 1.22 -0.20
C LYS A 12 -12.96 0.02 -0.50
N CYS A 13 -12.61 -0.73 0.53
CA CYS A 13 -11.75 -1.90 0.45
C CYS A 13 -12.46 -3.03 -0.33
N GLU A 14 -11.71 -3.84 -1.08
CA GLU A 14 -12.27 -4.98 -1.82
C GLU A 14 -12.77 -6.11 -0.91
N VAL A 15 -12.19 -6.23 0.29
CA VAL A 15 -12.57 -7.27 1.27
C VAL A 15 -13.78 -6.87 2.11
N ASP A 16 -14.08 -5.58 2.21
CA ASP A 16 -15.16 -5.03 3.02
C ASP A 16 -15.59 -3.67 2.49
N SER A 17 -16.86 -3.56 2.11
CA SER A 17 -17.47 -2.33 1.58
C SER A 17 -17.76 -1.26 2.63
N GLU A 18 -17.67 -1.55 3.92
CA GLU A 18 -17.75 -0.54 4.98
C GLU A 18 -16.37 0.00 5.34
N MET A 19 -15.32 -0.75 5.00
CA MET A 19 -13.94 -0.37 5.30
C MET A 19 -13.38 0.61 4.25
N GLU A 20 -12.81 1.71 4.73
CA GLU A 20 -12.04 2.61 3.86
C GLU A 20 -10.78 1.92 3.34
N CYS A 21 -10.49 2.07 2.04
CA CYS A 21 -9.28 1.48 1.48
C CYS A 21 -8.02 2.15 2.05
N GLY A 22 -7.15 1.36 2.67
CA GLY A 22 -5.87 1.86 3.21
C GLY A 22 -4.98 2.49 2.12
N TRP A 23 -4.97 1.93 0.92
CA TRP A 23 -4.18 2.48 -0.20
C TRP A 23 -4.67 3.87 -0.64
N GLU A 24 -5.99 4.06 -0.76
CA GLU A 24 -6.58 5.36 -1.06
C GLU A 24 -6.15 6.41 0.00
N ARG A 25 -6.17 6.04 1.29
CA ARG A 25 -5.75 6.93 2.38
C ARG A 25 -4.27 7.30 2.30
N ILE A 26 -3.40 6.33 2.01
CA ILE A 26 -1.96 6.56 1.83
C ILE A 26 -1.72 7.51 0.64
N GLN A 27 -2.37 7.25 -0.50
CA GLN A 27 -2.27 8.10 -1.69
C GLN A 27 -2.72 9.54 -1.40
N ARG A 28 -3.91 9.72 -0.79
CA ARG A 28 -4.42 11.03 -0.39
C ARG A 28 -3.43 11.75 0.52
N ARG A 29 -2.89 11.07 1.53
CA ARG A 29 -1.90 11.65 2.44
C ARG A 29 -0.63 12.06 1.70
N LEU A 30 -0.10 11.21 0.83
CA LEU A 30 1.11 11.49 0.05
C LEU A 30 0.94 12.64 -0.92
N THR A 31 -0.23 12.75 -1.57
CA THR A 31 -0.58 13.92 -2.40
C THR A 31 -0.64 15.20 -1.56
N MET A 32 -1.26 15.16 -0.38
CA MET A 32 -1.32 16.32 0.53
C MET A 32 0.06 16.79 0.99
N VAL A 33 1.02 15.88 1.20
CA VAL A 33 2.39 16.22 1.59
C VAL A 33 3.34 16.39 0.40
N GLY A 34 2.85 16.30 -0.85
CA GLY A 34 3.67 16.45 -2.05
C GLY A 34 4.71 15.34 -2.28
N ARG A 35 4.55 14.16 -1.65
CA ARG A 35 5.49 13.02 -1.71
C ARG A 35 4.95 11.83 -2.50
N LEU A 36 4.06 12.09 -3.44
CA LEU A 36 3.46 11.04 -4.28
C LEU A 36 4.50 10.30 -5.13
N ASP A 37 5.61 10.97 -5.45
CA ASP A 37 6.71 10.43 -6.24
C ASP A 37 7.46 9.28 -5.54
N VAL A 38 7.41 9.21 -4.21
CA VAL A 38 8.00 8.12 -3.43
C VAL A 38 7.43 6.77 -3.85
N LEU A 39 6.14 6.68 -4.18
CA LEU A 39 5.55 5.41 -4.62
C LEU A 39 6.06 4.93 -5.98
N LYS A 40 6.54 5.85 -6.83
CA LYS A 40 7.10 5.51 -8.15
C LYS A 40 8.61 5.25 -8.09
N LYS A 41 9.31 5.98 -7.20
CA LYS A 41 10.77 5.96 -7.08
C LYS A 41 11.29 4.98 -6.05
N ALA A 42 10.47 4.54 -5.10
CA ALA A 42 10.89 3.61 -4.08
C ALA A 42 11.31 2.28 -4.74
N PRO A 43 12.58 1.86 -4.60
CA PRO A 43 13.01 0.58 -5.11
C PRO A 43 12.26 -0.53 -4.35
N VAL A 44 11.73 -1.51 -5.08
CA VAL A 44 11.10 -2.70 -4.47
C VAL A 44 12.17 -3.43 -3.66
N GLN A 45 12.09 -3.32 -2.34
CA GLN A 45 12.97 -4.04 -1.43
C GLN A 45 12.42 -5.44 -1.21
N VAL A 46 13.03 -6.44 -1.85
CA VAL A 46 12.68 -7.84 -1.62
C VAL A 46 13.25 -8.23 -0.26
N ARG A 47 12.38 -8.43 0.73
CA ARG A 47 12.81 -8.93 2.03
C ARG A 47 13.12 -10.41 1.89
N ASN A 48 14.36 -10.80 2.20
CA ASN A 48 14.75 -12.20 2.24
C ASN A 48 14.31 -12.82 3.58
N TYR A 49 13.40 -13.80 3.54
CA TYR A 49 12.86 -14.48 4.72
C TYR A 49 13.64 -15.73 5.14
N VAL A 50 14.67 -16.19 4.39
CA VAL A 50 15.36 -17.47 4.69
C VAL A 50 16.27 -17.49 5.93
N HIS A 51 16.42 -16.41 6.70
CA HIS A 51 17.36 -16.37 7.86
C HIS A 51 16.75 -15.90 9.19
N LYS A 52 15.58 -16.41 9.59
CA LYS A 52 15.08 -16.26 10.98
C LYS A 52 14.69 -17.58 11.65
N ALA A 53 15.41 -18.65 11.34
CA ALA A 53 15.48 -19.82 12.19
C ALA A 53 16.91 -19.88 12.74
N ASN A 54 17.06 -19.78 14.07
CA ASN A 54 18.31 -19.88 14.86
C ASN A 54 18.87 -18.58 15.48
N ASP A 55 18.02 -17.78 16.13
CA ASP A 55 18.36 -17.05 17.36
C ASP A 55 17.20 -17.18 18.35
#